data_AF-A0A1Z1UUB9-F1
#
_entry.id   AF-A0A1Z1UUB9-F1
#
_cell.length_a   1.000
_cell.length_b   1.000
_cell.length_c   1.000
_cell.angle_alpha   90.00
_cell.angle_beta   90.00
_cell.angle_gamma   90.00
#
_symmetry.space_group_name_H-M   'P 1'
#
loop_
_entity.id
_entity.type
_entity.pdbx_description
1 polymer ?
#
loop_
_entity_poly.entity_id
_entity_poly.type
_entity_poly.pdbx_seq_one_letter_code
_entity_poly.pdbx_strand_id
1 'polypeptide(L)'
;MAIKWTSSADKHGIDHADATHAIAHAMYVEEEFDDPRPPSTIRPTLFIGPPRKLGGPLLEVMVEIGPRDITVFHVMEARRKHLDRMED
;
A
#
# COMPACT_ATOMS: atom_id res chain seq x y z
N MET A 1 3.92 -16.48 2.22
CA MET A 1 3.54 -15.44 3.20
C MET A 1 2.05 -15.24 3.11
N ALA A 2 1.36 -15.15 4.24
CA ALA A 2 -0.07 -14.82 4.25
C ALA A 2 -0.24 -13.30 4.20
N ILE A 3 -1.24 -12.80 3.46
CA ILE A 3 -1.59 -11.38 3.46
C ILE A 3 -2.70 -11.18 4.51
N LYS A 4 -2.46 -10.28 5.46
CA LYS A 4 -3.44 -9.85 6.46
C LYS A 4 -3.92 -8.44 6.12
N TRP A 5 -5.20 -8.18 6.32
CA TRP A 5 -5.81 -6.88 6.08
C TRP A 5 -6.31 -6.33 7.41
N THR A 6 -5.95 -5.09 7.74
CA THR A 6 -6.52 -4.43 8.90
C THR A 6 -7.85 -3.79 8.53
N SER A 7 -8.75 -3.61 9.51
CA SER A 7 -10.00 -2.88 9.28
C SER A 7 -9.79 -1.44 8.81
N SER A 8 -8.58 -0.87 8.93
CA SER A 8 -8.26 0.45 8.40
C SER A 8 -7.98 0.43 6.90
N ALA A 9 -7.48 -0.68 6.35
CA ALA A 9 -7.28 -0.85 4.91
C ALA A 9 -8.64 -0.87 4.18
N ASP A 10 -9.66 -1.47 4.80
CA ASP A 10 -11.01 -1.58 4.23
C ASP A 10 -11.82 -0.28 4.24
N LYS A 11 -11.39 0.75 4.98
CA LYS A 11 -12.16 1.99 5.18
C LYS A 11 -12.49 2.75 3.89
N HIS A 12 -11.67 2.59 2.86
CA HIS A 12 -11.81 3.33 1.61
C HIS A 12 -12.56 2.56 0.53
N GLY A 13 -13.07 1.35 0.84
CA GLY A 13 -13.89 0.56 -0.10
C GLY A 13 -13.13 0.07 -1.34
N ILE A 14 -11.79 0.05 -1.28
CA ILE A 14 -10.94 -0.49 -2.34
C ILE A 14 -10.86 -2.01 -2.17
N ASP A 15 -11.12 -2.74 -3.25
CA ASP A 15 -11.07 -4.20 -3.24
C ASP A 15 -9.65 -4.71 -2.99
N HIS A 16 -9.52 -5.77 -2.17
CA HIS A 16 -8.22 -6.35 -1.83
C HIS A 16 -7.43 -6.80 -3.06
N ALA A 17 -8.11 -7.26 -4.11
CA ALA A 17 -7.41 -7.67 -5.32
C ALA A 17 -6.96 -6.48 -6.19
N ASP A 18 -7.61 -5.31 -6.07
CA ASP A 18 -7.09 -4.07 -6.65
C ASP A 18 -5.85 -3.56 -5.91
N ALA A 19 -5.87 -3.61 -4.57
CA ALA A 19 -4.70 -3.30 -3.76
C ALA A 19 -3.53 -4.27 -4.03
N THR A 20 -3.81 -5.57 -4.13
CA THR A 20 -2.80 -6.58 -4.46
C THR A 20 -2.23 -6.38 -5.86
N HIS A 21 -3.08 -6.02 -6.82
CA HIS A 21 -2.63 -5.67 -8.17
C HIS A 21 -1.74 -4.42 -8.17
N ALA A 22 -2.10 -3.40 -7.40
CA ALA A 22 -1.28 -2.19 -7.26
C ALA A 22 0.10 -2.49 -6.65
N ILE A 23 0.19 -3.42 -5.68
CA ILE A 23 1.48 -3.89 -5.16
C ILE A 23 2.28 -4.64 -6.24
N ALA A 24 1.65 -5.58 -6.95
CA ALA A 24 2.31 -6.41 -7.95
C ALA A 24 2.78 -5.63 -9.19
N HIS A 25 2.07 -4.56 -9.54
CA HIS A 25 2.35 -3.66 -10.65
C HIS A 25 2.75 -2.27 -10.18
N ALA A 26 3.41 -2.19 -9.02
CA ALA A 26 3.82 -0.93 -8.44
C ALA A 26 4.76 -0.18 -9.40
N MET A 27 4.44 1.08 -9.64
CA MET A 27 5.26 2.01 -10.41
C MET A 27 6.26 2.74 -9.52
N TYR A 28 5.96 2.81 -8.23
CA TYR A 28 6.84 3.38 -7.23
C TYR A 28 6.78 2.54 -5.95
N VAL A 29 7.95 2.30 -5.37
CA VAL A 29 8.11 1.58 -4.11
C VAL A 29 9.08 2.38 -3.24
N GLU A 30 8.65 2.68 -2.03
CA GLU A 30 9.47 3.34 -1.02
C GLU A 30 9.50 2.47 0.23
N GLU A 31 10.64 1.83 0.46
CA GLU A 31 10.92 1.05 1.66
C GLU A 31 11.17 1.99 2.84
N GLU A 32 10.74 1.57 4.03
CA GLU A 32 10.92 2.34 5.26
C GLU A 32 10.37 3.79 5.19
N PHE A 33 9.25 4.00 4.49
CA PHE A 33 8.76 5.34 4.13
C PHE A 33 8.32 6.21 5.32
N ASP A 34 8.02 5.59 6.46
CA ASP A 34 7.55 6.21 7.70
C ASP A 34 8.13 5.45 8.90
N ASP A 35 8.04 6.06 10.08
CA ASP A 35 8.37 5.37 11.31
C ASP A 35 7.34 4.26 11.64
N PRO A 36 7.79 3.19 12.33
CA PRO A 36 6.88 2.12 12.73
C PRO A 36 5.83 2.66 13.70
N ARG A 37 4.56 2.29 13.48
CA ARG A 37 3.46 2.77 14.31
C ARG A 37 3.08 1.72 15.35
N PRO A 38 3.06 2.08 16.66
CA PRO A 38 2.69 1.12 17.70
C PRO A 38 1.29 0.57 17.45
N PRO A 39 1.07 -0.75 17.65
CA PRO A 39 1.95 -1.70 18.32
C PRO A 39 3.03 -2.35 17.44
N SER A 40 3.07 -2.04 16.14
CA SER A 40 4.07 -2.59 15.23
C SER A 40 5.42 -1.90 15.41
N THR A 41 6.48 -2.67 15.19
CA THR A 41 7.87 -2.19 15.16
C THR A 41 8.48 -2.27 13.76
N ILE A 42 7.68 -2.73 12.78
CA ILE A 42 8.10 -2.90 11.39
C ILE A 42 7.89 -1.57 10.68
N ARG A 43 8.93 -1.06 10.04
CA ARG A 43 8.81 0.12 9.19
C ARG A 43 7.99 -0.22 7.96
N PRO A 44 6.94 0.55 7.66
CA PRO A 44 6.07 0.22 6.55
C PRO A 44 6.73 0.54 5.21
N THR A 45 6.31 -0.17 4.18
CA THR A 45 6.67 0.04 2.78
C THR A 45 5.48 0.63 2.05
N LEU A 46 5.71 1.69 1.27
CA LEU A 46 4.71 2.33 0.43
C LEU A 46 4.84 1.80 -1.00
N PHE A 47 3.73 1.32 -1.55
CA PHE A 47 3.58 0.95 -2.95
C PHE A 47 2.60 1.91 -3.61
N ILE A 48 2.94 2.43 -4.78
CA ILE A 48 2.01 3.19 -5.63
C ILE A 48 1.89 2.48 -6.96
N GLY A 49 0.67 2.06 -7.32
CA GLY A 49 0.44 1.29 -8.53
C GLY A 49 -1.00 1.37 -9.04
N PRO A 50 -1.27 0.84 -10.23
CA PRO A 50 -2.60 0.89 -10.82
C PRO A 50 -3.53 -0.18 -10.24
N PRO A 51 -4.85 0.09 -10.15
CA PRO A 51 -5.85 -0.93 -9.87
C PRO A 51 -5.95 -1.92 -11.05
N ARG A 52 -6.70 -3.02 -10.87
CA ARG A 52 -6.97 -3.99 -11.96
C ARG A 52 -7.78 -3.35 -13.08
N LYS A 53 -8.65 -2.40 -12.73
CA LYS A 53 -9.44 -1.66 -13.71
C LYS A 53 -8.54 -0.73 -14.51
N LEU A 54 -8.44 -1.00 -15.81
CA LEU A 54 -7.67 -0.17 -16.74
C LEU A 54 -8.15 1.29 -16.70
N GLY A 55 -7.20 2.23 -16.60
CA GLY A 55 -7.49 3.67 -16.55
C GLY A 55 -8.06 4.17 -15.21
N GLY A 56 -8.07 3.34 -14.17
CA GLY A 56 -8.39 3.79 -12.82
C GLY A 56 -7.29 4.66 -12.20
N PRO A 57 -7.61 5.45 -11.16
CA PRO A 57 -6.63 6.24 -10.43
C PRO A 57 -5.62 5.32 -9.73
N LEU A 58 -4.38 5.79 -9.59
CA LEU A 58 -3.35 5.04 -8.86
C LEU A 58 -3.78 4.84 -7.41
N LEU A 59 -3.37 3.72 -6.84
CA LEU A 59 -3.60 3.36 -5.45
C LEU A 59 -2.29 3.48 -4.69
N GLU A 60 -2.36 4.11 -3.53
CA GLU A 60 -1.32 4.01 -2.52
C GLU A 60 -1.67 2.85 -1.56
N VAL A 61 -0.72 1.95 -1.38
CA VAL A 61 -0.85 0.77 -0.52
C VAL A 61 0.33 0.72 0.43
N MET A 62 0.05 0.78 1.73
CA MET A 62 1.07 0.69 2.76
C MET A 62 0.99 -0.67 3.45
N VAL A 63 2.15 -1.31 3.55
CA VAL A 63 2.26 -2.67 4.09
C VAL A 63 3.40 -2.76 5.08
N GLU A 64 3.26 -3.69 6.02
CA GLU A 64 4.32 -4.12 6.92
C GLU A 64 4.75 -5.52 6.51
N ILE A 65 5.98 -5.66 6.04
CA ILE A 65 6.51 -6.93 5.54
C ILE A 65 7.21 -7.64 6.70
N GLY A 66 6.50 -8.55 7.36
CA GLY A 66 7.04 -9.39 8.41
C GLY A 66 7.68 -10.68 7.85
N PRO A 67 8.38 -11.45 8.68
CA PRO A 67 9.06 -12.69 8.26
C PRO A 67 8.10 -13.81 7.82
N ARG A 68 6.83 -13.76 8.24
CA ARG A 68 5.82 -14.81 7.98
C ARG A 68 4.60 -14.31 7.22
N ASP A 69 4.27 -13.04 7.38
CA ASP A 69 3.07 -12.41 6.85
C ASP A 69 3.32 -10.97 6.44
N ILE A 70 2.50 -10.52 5.50
CA ILE A 70 2.45 -9.13 5.04
C ILE A 70 1.15 -8.54 5.58
N THR A 71 1.24 -7.47 6.34
CA THR A 71 0.06 -6.79 6.88
C THR A 71 -0.21 -5.53 6.06
N VAL A 72 -1.31 -5.52 5.33
CA VAL A 72 -1.82 -4.33 4.62
C VAL A 72 -2.69 -3.55 5.58
N PHE A 73 -2.28 -2.33 5.90
CA PHE A 73 -2.99 -1.49 6.86
C PHE A 73 -3.54 -0.20 6.27
N HIS A 74 -3.11 0.17 5.06
CA HIS A 74 -3.58 1.35 4.36
C HIS A 74 -3.75 1.05 2.87
N VAL A 75 -4.92 1.37 2.34
CA VAL A 75 -5.21 1.33 0.91
C VAL A 75 -6.11 2.51 0.61
N MET A 76 -5.70 3.37 -0.32
CA MET A 76 -6.57 4.40 -0.87
C MET A 76 -6.10 4.86 -2.24
N GLU A 77 -6.89 5.70 -2.91
CA GLU A 77 -6.44 6.42 -4.10
C GLU A 77 -5.21 7.28 -3.74
N ALA A 78 -4.17 7.17 -4.54
CA ALA A 78 -2.89 7.83 -4.33
C ALA A 78 -3.07 9.34 -4.24
N ARG A 79 -2.76 9.90 -3.08
CA ARG A 79 -2.79 11.34 -2.86
C ARG A 79 -1.68 12.03 -3.63
N ARG A 80 -1.96 13.28 -4.04
CA ARG A 80 -1.01 14.17 -4.71
C ARG A 80 0.36 14.20 -4.03
N LYS A 81 0.41 14.23 -2.69
CA LYS A 81 1.67 14.22 -1.91
C LYS A 81 2.59 13.01 -2.16
N HIS A 82 2.01 11.84 -2.43
CA HIS A 82 2.78 10.61 -2.69
C HIS A 82 3.04 10.45 -4.19
N LEU A 83 2.16 10.98 -5.03
CA LEU A 83 2.42 11.10 -6.47
C LEU A 83 3.60 12.05 -6.76
N ASP A 84 3.69 13.16 -6.03
CA ASP A 84 4.80 14.13 -6.12
C ASP A 84 6.16 13.47 -5.81
N ARG A 85 6.18 12.50 -4.89
CA ARG A 85 7.37 11.67 -4.58
C ARG A 85 7.83 10.78 -5.74
N MET A 86 6.98 10.53 -6.74
CA MET A 86 7.36 9.78 -7.93
C MET A 86 8.11 10.64 -8.96
N GLU A 87 8.05 11.97 -8.82
CA GLU A 87 8.63 12.93 -9.77
C GLU A 87 9.99 13.49 -9.32
N ASP A 88 10.44 13.19 -8.10
CA ASP A 88 11.75 13.55 -7.52
C ASP A 88 12.79 12.42 -7.71
#